data_AF-A0A534GXF6-F1
#
_entry.id   AF-A0A534GXF6-F1
#
_cell.length_a   1.000
_cell.length_b   1.000
_cell.length_c   1.000
_cell.angle_alpha   90.00
_cell.angle_beta   90.00
_cell.angle_gamma   90.00
#
_symmetry.space_group_name_H-M   'P 1'
#
loop_
_entity.id
_entity.type
_entity.pdbx_description
1 polymer ?
#
loop_
_entity_poly.entity_id
_entity_poly.type
_entity_poly.pdbx_seq_one_letter_code
_entity_poly.pdbx_strand_id
1 'polypeptide(L)'
;MKSRWLNVTHRGAFLAFLGLLGLALLGLGSTWADEADPPGRVARLSDLQGSVSLQPAGVQDWAAATVNRPLTTGDRLWTDQDTRAELDMGDA
;
A
#
# COMPACT_ATOMS: atom_id res chain seq x y z
N MET A 1 6.89 7.73 71.25
CA MET A 1 8.04 6.91 70.78
C MET A 1 7.51 5.63 70.17
N LYS A 2 7.32 5.57 68.84
CA LYS A 2 7.01 4.31 68.13
C LYS A 2 7.74 4.35 66.79
N SER A 3 8.71 3.47 66.67
CA SER A 3 9.74 3.40 65.63
C SER A 3 9.24 2.71 64.35
N ARG A 4 9.77 3.23 63.23
CA ARG A 4 10.28 2.57 61.99
C ARG A 4 9.72 1.18 61.67
N TRP A 5 9.31 0.93 60.42
CA TRP A 5 9.88 -0.08 59.50
C TRP A 5 9.20 0.09 58.12
N LEU A 6 9.95 0.62 57.14
CA LEU A 6 9.51 0.66 55.73
C LEU A 6 9.83 -0.70 55.11
N ASN A 7 8.86 -1.61 55.14
CA ASN A 7 8.98 -2.90 54.46
C ASN A 7 8.65 -2.70 52.98
N VAL A 8 9.67 -2.49 52.14
CA VAL A 8 9.49 -2.55 50.68
C VAL A 8 9.32 -4.01 50.28
N THR A 9 8.07 -4.44 50.16
CA THR A 9 7.71 -5.79 49.72
C THR A 9 8.07 -5.98 48.24
N HIS A 10 9.09 -6.82 47.95
CA HIS A 10 9.53 -7.22 46.60
C HIS A 10 8.41 -7.72 45.67
N ARG A 11 7.28 -8.16 46.26
CA ARG A 11 6.09 -8.62 45.54
C ARG A 11 5.47 -7.52 44.67
N GLY A 12 5.54 -6.25 45.09
CA GLY A 12 5.03 -5.11 44.32
C GLY A 12 5.91 -4.72 43.13
N ALA A 13 7.23 -4.86 43.29
CA ALA A 13 8.19 -4.53 42.22
C ALA A 13 8.12 -5.53 41.05
N PHE A 14 7.90 -6.82 41.33
CA PHE A 14 7.74 -7.85 40.30
C PHE A 14 6.46 -7.65 39.47
N LEU A 15 5.36 -7.26 40.12
CA LEU A 15 4.10 -6.96 39.43
C LEU A 15 4.19 -5.67 38.60
N ALA A 16 4.94 -4.66 39.05
CA ALA A 16 5.19 -3.44 38.28
C ALA A 16 6.03 -3.71 37.02
N PHE A 17 7.01 -4.61 37.10
CA PHE A 17 7.84 -5.00 35.96
C PHE A 17 7.07 -5.80 34.90
N LEU A 18 6.21 -6.73 35.34
CA LEU A 18 5.26 -7.45 34.47
C LEU A 18 4.23 -6.52 33.81
N GLY A 19 3.76 -5.50 34.55
CA GLY A 19 2.88 -4.47 34.00
C GLY A 19 3.55 -3.62 32.91
N LEU A 20 4.82 -3.23 33.11
CA LEU A 20 5.61 -2.49 32.13
C LEU A 20 5.95 -3.32 30.88
N LEU A 21 6.25 -4.62 31.05
CA LEU A 21 6.51 -5.53 29.93
C LEU A 21 5.23 -5.79 29.12
N GLY A 22 4.09 -5.95 29.78
CA GLY A 22 2.78 -6.07 29.12
C GLY A 22 2.40 -4.82 28.33
N LEU A 23 2.75 -3.62 28.82
CA LEU A 23 2.51 -2.35 28.13
C LEU A 23 3.41 -2.15 26.90
N ALA A 24 4.66 -2.65 26.94
CA ALA A 24 5.59 -2.58 25.82
C ALA A 24 5.19 -3.49 24.64
N LEU A 25 4.51 -4.61 24.91
CA LEU A 25 4.04 -5.57 23.90
C LEU A 25 2.76 -5.14 23.17
N LEU A 26 2.02 -4.16 23.70
CA LEU A 26 0.79 -3.64 23.10
C LEU A 26 1.04 -2.60 21.98
N GLY A 27 2.29 -2.16 21.80
CA GLY A 27 2.67 -1.13 20.81
C GLY A 27 3.00 -1.66 19.41
N LEU A 28 3.03 -2.98 19.20
CA LEU A 28 3.19 -3.61 17.88
C LEU A 28 1.84 -3.60 17.13
N GLY A 29 1.26 -2.41 16.98
CA GLY A 29 0.07 -2.19 16.19
C GLY A 29 0.35 -2.54 14.73
N SER A 30 -0.34 -3.58 14.26
CA SER A 30 -0.47 -4.00 12.86
C SER A 30 -0.48 -2.81 11.89
N THR A 31 0.52 -2.74 11.00
CA THR A 31 0.42 -1.95 9.77
C THR A 31 -0.55 -2.68 8.85
N TRP A 32 -1.84 -2.33 8.93
CA TRP A 32 -2.79 -2.73 7.91
C TRP A 32 -2.37 -2.00 6.63
N ALA A 33 -1.63 -2.69 5.76
CA ALA A 33 -1.55 -2.26 4.39
C ALA A 33 -2.97 -2.34 3.85
N ASP A 34 -3.51 -1.22 3.37
CA ASP A 34 -4.77 -1.20 2.67
C ASP A 34 -4.55 -1.98 1.37
N GLU A 35 -4.77 -3.29 1.44
CA GLU A 35 -4.68 -4.19 0.29
C GLU A 35 -5.92 -3.94 -0.54
N ALA A 36 -5.89 -2.81 -1.27
CA ALA A 36 -6.91 -2.47 -2.24
C ALA A 36 -7.03 -3.69 -3.16
N ASP A 37 -8.24 -4.25 -3.23
CA ASP A 37 -8.50 -5.41 -4.08
C ASP A 37 -7.89 -5.14 -5.46
N PRO A 38 -7.00 -6.02 -5.95
CA PRO A 38 -6.40 -5.81 -7.24
C PRO A 38 -7.53 -5.65 -8.26
N PRO A 39 -7.42 -4.70 -9.20
CA PRO A 39 -8.50 -4.35 -10.10
C PRO A 39 -9.01 -5.61 -10.81
N GLY A 40 -10.31 -5.90 -10.64
CA GLY A 40 -10.93 -7.14 -11.11
C GLY A 40 -10.86 -7.37 -12.62
N ARG A 41 -10.44 -6.36 -13.39
CA ARG A 41 -10.13 -6.46 -14.82
C ARG A 41 -8.98 -5.53 -15.17
N VAL A 42 -7.99 -6.08 -15.87
CA VAL A 42 -6.85 -5.33 -16.42
C VAL A 42 -6.79 -5.54 -17.91
N ALA A 43 -6.48 -4.46 -18.65
CA ALA A 43 -6.02 -4.55 -20.03
C ALA A 43 -4.50 -4.44 -20.04
N ARG A 44 -3.85 -4.88 -21.12
CA ARG A 44 -2.43 -4.62 -21.37
C ARG A 44 -2.24 -4.08 -22.77
N LEU A 45 -1.28 -3.17 -22.91
CA LEU A 45 -0.89 -2.65 -24.22
C LEU A 45 -0.02 -3.70 -24.92
N SER A 46 -0.54 -4.35 -25.97
CA SER A 46 0.14 -5.44 -26.67
C SER A 46 1.05 -4.95 -27.79
N ASP A 47 0.72 -3.82 -28.41
CA ASP A 47 1.48 -3.21 -29.49
C ASP A 47 1.40 -1.68 -29.46
N LEU A 48 2.48 -1.04 -29.92
CA LEU A 48 2.61 0.41 -30.03
C LEU A 48 3.33 0.79 -31.33
N GLN A 49 2.71 1.65 -32.11
CA GLN A 49 3.31 2.26 -33.29
C GLN A 49 3.11 3.78 -33.27
N GLY A 50 4.21 4.53 -33.24
CA GLY A 50 4.20 5.98 -33.16
C GLY A 50 4.10 6.54 -31.73
N SER A 51 3.68 7.80 -31.61
CA SER A 51 3.60 8.52 -30.34
C SER A 51 2.29 8.23 -29.61
N VAL A 52 2.37 7.45 -28.54
CA VAL A 52 1.25 7.13 -27.67
C VAL A 52 1.57 7.57 -26.25
N SER A 53 0.65 8.31 -25.63
CA SER A 53 0.78 8.82 -24.27
C SER A 53 -0.23 8.17 -23.34
N LEU A 54 0.19 7.90 -22.11
CA LEU A 54 -0.61 7.34 -21.02
C LEU A 54 -0.68 8.35 -19.87
N GLN A 55 -1.89 8.58 -19.38
CA GLN A 55 -2.13 9.22 -18.09
C GLN A 55 -2.70 8.16 -17.13
N PRO A 56 -1.94 7.78 -16.09
CA PRO A 56 -2.44 6.86 -15.07
C PRO A 56 -3.61 7.44 -14.28
N ALA A 57 -4.51 6.59 -13.81
CA ALA A 57 -5.62 6.98 -12.94
C ALA A 57 -5.11 7.74 -11.70
N GLY A 58 -5.73 8.88 -11.39
CA GLY A 58 -5.35 9.73 -10.26
C GLY A 58 -4.06 10.55 -10.45
N VAL A 59 -3.39 10.42 -11.59
CA VAL A 59 -2.20 11.20 -11.95
C VAL A 59 -2.57 12.22 -13.02
N GLN A 60 -2.09 13.46 -12.86
CA GLN A 60 -2.38 14.54 -13.81
C GLN A 60 -1.42 14.57 -15.00
N ASP A 61 -0.21 14.03 -14.82
CA ASP A 61 0.83 14.05 -15.83
C ASP A 61 0.64 12.96 -16.89
N TRP A 62 0.99 13.32 -18.12
CA TRP A 62 1.08 12.39 -19.25
C TRP A 62 2.52 11.91 -19.41
N ALA A 63 2.67 10.63 -19.70
CA ALA A 63 3.97 10.02 -20.01
C ALA A 63 3.87 9.15 -21.27
N ALA A 64 5.01 8.81 -21.87
CA ALA A 64 5.03 7.85 -22.97
C ALA A 64 4.45 6.50 -22.52
N ALA A 65 3.55 5.94 -23.32
CA ALA A 65 3.00 4.61 -23.07
C ALA A 65 4.07 3.53 -23.24
N THR A 66 3.92 2.40 -22.55
CA THR A 66 4.84 1.28 -22.64
C THR A 66 4.05 -0.01 -22.81
N VAL A 67 4.51 -0.87 -23.72
CA VAL A 67 3.93 -2.20 -23.93
C VAL A 67 4.02 -3.06 -22.66
N ASN A 68 3.08 -3.98 -22.52
CA ASN A 68 2.92 -4.92 -21.39
C ASN A 68 2.76 -4.27 -20.01
N ARG A 69 2.47 -2.96 -19.95
CA ARG A 69 2.03 -2.31 -18.73
C ARG A 69 0.54 -2.65 -18.47
N PRO A 70 0.16 -3.04 -17.24
CA PRO A 70 -1.24 -3.16 -16.85
C PRO A 70 -1.95 -1.80 -16.93
N LEU A 71 -3.13 -1.81 -17.53
CA LEU A 71 -4.05 -0.68 -17.61
C LEU A 71 -5.34 -1.04 -16.88
N THR A 72 -5.84 -0.10 -16.09
CA THR A 72 -6.98 -0.32 -15.21
C THR A 72 -8.04 0.76 -15.45
N THR A 73 -9.17 0.65 -14.75
CA THR A 73 -10.22 1.66 -14.82
C THR A 73 -9.70 3.03 -14.40
N GLY A 74 -9.89 4.03 -15.27
CA GLY A 74 -9.48 5.42 -15.02
C GLY A 74 -8.21 5.84 -15.73
N ASP A 75 -7.41 4.89 -16.25
CA ASP A 75 -6.28 5.19 -17.13
C ASP A 75 -6.78 5.80 -18.46
N ARG A 76 -5.98 6.70 -19.04
CA ARG A 76 -6.28 7.32 -20.34
C ARG A 76 -5.13 7.15 -21.30
N LEU A 77 -5.46 6.79 -22.54
CA LEU A 77 -4.51 6.71 -23.65
C LEU A 77 -4.82 7.79 -24.69
N TRP A 78 -3.77 8.38 -25.22
CA TRP A 78 -3.84 9.31 -26.34
C TRP A 78 -2.91 8.83 -27.46
N THR A 79 -3.46 8.75 -28.67
CA THR A 79 -2.76 8.38 -29.90
C THR A 79 -2.68 9.60 -30.80
N ASP A 80 -1.48 9.99 -31.23
CA ASP A 80 -1.30 11.08 -32.19
C ASP A 80 -1.75 10.67 -33.62
N GLN A 81 -1.66 11.58 -34.58
CA GLN A 81 -1.96 11.32 -35.98
C GLN A 81 -1.08 10.19 -36.54
N ASP A 82 -1.69 9.28 -37.32
CA ASP A 82 -1.03 8.12 -37.94
C ASP A 82 -0.33 7.18 -36.94
N THR A 83 -0.82 7.12 -35.70
CA THR A 83 -0.33 6.20 -34.65
C THR A 83 -1.33 5.09 -34.35
N ARG A 84 -0.83 4.02 -33.71
CA ARG A 84 -1.63 2.84 -33.36
C ARG A 84 -1.23 2.30 -31.99
N ALA A 85 -2.26 1.90 -31.24
CA ALA A 85 -2.13 1.23 -29.96
C ALA A 85 -3.09 0.02 -29.95
N GLU A 86 -2.60 -1.16 -29.56
CA GLU A 86 -3.45 -2.33 -29.36
C GLU A 86 -3.56 -2.68 -27.88
N LEU A 87 -4.78 -2.98 -27.44
CA LEU A 87 -5.06 -3.44 -26.09
C LEU A 87 -5.53 -4.89 -26.13
N ASP A 88 -4.87 -5.72 -25.33
CA ASP A 88 -5.33 -7.07 -25.01
C ASP A 88 -6.07 -7.02 -23.67
N MET A 89 -7.34 -7.38 -23.70
CA MET A 89 -8.17 -7.59 -22.51
C MET A 89 -8.34 -9.10 -22.35
N GLY A 90 -7.83 -9.65 -21.26
CA GLY A 90 -7.98 -11.07 -20.95
C GLY A 90 -9.45 -11.51 -20.95
N ASP A 91 -9.65 -12.81 -21.09
CA ASP A 91 -10.98 -13.41 -21.17
C ASP A 91 -11.82 -13.10 -19.92
N ALA A 92 -13.12 -12.86 -20.15
CA ALA A 92 -14.11 -12.46 -19.13
C ALA A 92 -14.76 -13.65 -18.42
#